data_AF-A0AAV5UCT6-F1
#
_entry.id   AF-A0AAV5UCT6-F1
#
_cell.length_a   1.000
_cell.length_b   1.000
_cell.length_c   1.000
_cell.angle_alpha   90.00
_cell.angle_beta   90.00
_cell.angle_gamma   90.00
#
_symmetry.space_group_name_H-M   'P 1'
#
loop_
_entity.id
_entity.type
_entity.pdbx_description
1 polymer ?
#
loop_
_entity_poly.entity_id
_entity_poly.type
_entity_poly.pdbx_seq_one_letter_code
_entity_poly.pdbx_strand_id
1 'polypeptide(L)'
;PKGQSAPQKKNGGGTKVIIDESKKEQFNVISGFRGLVKKLRSQWTVEANSDEVSDGTFINCRVFIIPSPRAKFNQEEIDALRKFLTDGGALMIMM
;
A
#
# COMPACT_ATOMS: atom_id res chain seq x y z
N PRO A 1 32.96 -12.70 2.79
CA PRO A 1 32.38 -11.36 3.06
C PRO A 1 30.84 -11.39 2.98
N LYS A 2 30.19 -11.55 4.13
CA LYS A 2 28.73 -11.60 4.27
C LYS A 2 28.18 -10.18 4.14
N GLY A 3 27.52 -9.87 3.03
CA GLY A 3 26.69 -8.66 2.89
C GLY A 3 25.45 -8.81 3.74
N GLN A 4 25.49 -8.30 4.96
CA GLN A 4 24.32 -8.16 5.82
C GLN A 4 23.43 -7.06 5.22
N SER A 5 22.40 -7.45 4.47
CA SER A 5 21.26 -6.60 4.19
C SER A 5 20.60 -6.28 5.53
N ALA A 6 20.62 -5.01 5.92
CA ALA A 6 20.10 -4.53 7.20
C ALA A 6 18.64 -5.00 7.42
N PRO A 7 18.25 -5.41 8.65
CA PRO A 7 16.85 -5.69 8.94
C PRO A 7 16.05 -4.40 8.79
N GLN A 8 15.18 -4.36 7.79
CA GLN A 8 14.27 -3.25 7.57
C GLN A 8 13.36 -3.10 8.80
N LYS A 9 13.38 -1.90 9.36
CA LYS A 9 12.92 -1.55 10.70
C LYS A 9 11.42 -1.85 10.88
N LYS A 10 11.05 -2.51 11.99
CA LYS A 10 9.67 -2.77 12.44
C LYS A 10 8.80 -1.52 12.28
N ASN A 11 7.69 -1.63 11.53
CA ASN A 11 6.71 -0.57 11.28
C ASN A 11 5.91 -0.22 12.56
N GLY A 12 6.57 0.47 13.51
CA GLY A 12 5.94 1.00 14.73
C GLY A 12 5.48 2.46 14.61
N GLY A 13 5.57 3.10 13.43
CA GLY A 13 5.35 4.54 13.28
C GLY A 13 5.01 5.06 11.88
N GLY A 14 4.56 4.20 10.95
CA GLY A 14 4.20 4.66 9.60
C GLY A 14 3.01 5.63 9.61
N THR A 15 3.15 6.78 8.93
CA THR A 15 2.09 7.80 8.76
C THR A 15 1.55 7.84 7.32
N LYS A 16 1.94 6.88 6.48
CA LYS A 16 1.55 6.84 5.06
C LYS A 16 0.37 5.89 4.84
N VAL A 17 -0.59 6.35 4.05
CA VAL A 17 -1.66 5.56 3.45
C VAL A 17 -1.41 5.50 1.96
N ILE A 18 -1.43 4.30 1.39
CA ILE A 18 -1.27 4.09 -0.05
C ILE A 18 -2.58 3.58 -0.63
N ILE A 19 -3.02 4.18 -1.74
CA ILE A 19 -4.18 3.73 -2.52
C ILE A 19 -3.65 3.11 -3.81
N ASP A 20 -4.03 1.86 -4.07
CA ASP A 20 -3.61 1.11 -5.24
C ASP A 20 -4.37 1.56 -6.50
N GLU A 21 -3.62 1.72 -7.57
CA GLU A 21 -4.07 2.04 -8.93
C GLU A 21 -3.44 1.07 -9.96
N SER A 22 -2.71 0.05 -9.50
CA SER A 22 -1.94 -0.88 -10.33
C SER A 22 -2.81 -1.89 -11.11
N LYS A 23 -4.02 -2.20 -10.62
CA LYS A 23 -4.94 -3.18 -11.24
C LYS A 23 -6.14 -2.53 -11.92
N LYS A 24 -5.95 -1.32 -12.47
CA LYS A 24 -6.96 -0.57 -13.24
C LYS A 24 -8.21 -0.25 -12.42
N GLU A 25 -8.00 0.10 -11.17
CA GLU A 25 -9.02 0.50 -10.21
C GLU A 25 -9.81 1.69 -10.73
N GLN A 26 -11.13 1.65 -10.54
CA GLN A 26 -12.02 2.73 -10.98
C GLN A 26 -12.05 3.91 -10.01
N PHE A 27 -11.73 3.63 -8.73
CA PHE A 27 -11.59 4.63 -7.69
C PHE A 27 -10.12 4.81 -7.37
N ASN A 28 -9.69 6.07 -7.30
CA ASN A 28 -8.30 6.44 -7.14
C ASN A 28 -8.19 7.72 -6.30
N VAL A 29 -6.97 8.25 -6.12
CA VAL A 29 -6.76 9.41 -5.24
C VAL A 29 -7.49 10.67 -5.76
N ILE A 30 -7.71 10.74 -7.07
CA ILE A 30 -8.26 11.89 -7.79
C ILE A 30 -9.78 11.74 -8.03
N SER A 31 -10.24 10.51 -8.31
CA SER A 31 -11.58 10.13 -8.71
C SER A 31 -12.17 9.13 -7.72
N GLY A 32 -13.29 9.46 -7.07
CA GLY A 32 -13.93 8.58 -6.09
C GLY A 32 -13.53 8.80 -4.64
N PHE A 33 -12.23 8.96 -4.34
CA PHE A 33 -11.77 9.16 -2.95
C PHE A 33 -11.38 10.58 -2.58
N ARG A 34 -11.64 11.60 -3.40
CA ARG A 34 -11.24 12.98 -3.11
C ARG A 34 -11.61 13.47 -1.70
N GLY A 35 -12.82 13.13 -1.23
CA GLY A 35 -13.27 13.48 0.13
C GLY A 35 -12.53 12.72 1.23
N LEU A 36 -12.31 11.41 1.03
CA LEU A 36 -11.55 10.56 1.96
C LEU A 36 -10.09 11.00 2.02
N VAL A 37 -9.45 11.19 0.88
CA VAL A 37 -8.07 11.68 0.74
C VAL A 37 -7.90 13.03 1.42
N LYS A 38 -8.85 13.96 1.24
CA LYS A 38 -8.79 15.27 1.90
C LYS A 38 -8.80 15.15 3.43
N LYS A 39 -9.60 14.22 3.98
CA LYS A 39 -9.61 13.94 5.43
C LYS A 39 -8.33 13.27 5.90
N LEU A 40 -7.85 12.26 5.17
CA LEU A 40 -6.62 11.54 5.51
C LEU A 40 -5.39 12.45 5.48
N ARG A 41 -5.27 13.32 4.47
CA ARG A 41 -4.17 14.29 4.34
C ARG A 41 -4.05 15.29 5.49
N SER A 42 -5.08 15.40 6.35
CA SER A 42 -5.00 16.23 7.56
C SER A 42 -4.05 15.67 8.62
N GLN A 43 -3.80 14.35 8.61
CA GLN A 43 -3.01 13.66 9.64
C GLN A 43 -2.01 12.63 9.08
N TRP A 44 -2.16 12.24 7.80
CA TRP A 44 -1.42 11.17 7.16
C TRP A 44 -0.92 11.61 5.78
N THR A 45 0.19 11.05 5.33
CA THR A 45 0.63 11.19 3.94
C THR A 45 -0.17 10.22 3.08
N VAL A 46 -0.79 10.70 2.00
CA VAL A 46 -1.54 9.85 1.06
C VAL A 46 -0.82 9.81 -0.29
N GLU A 47 -0.52 8.61 -0.75
CA GLU A 47 0.15 8.34 -2.03
C GLU A 47 -0.67 7.35 -2.87
N ALA A 48 -0.52 7.45 -4.20
CA ALA A 48 -1.04 6.49 -5.15
C ALA A 48 0.07 5.48 -5.48
N ASN A 49 -0.28 4.21 -5.65
CA ASN A 49 0.61 3.22 -6.24
C ASN A 49 0.11 2.85 -7.64
N SER A 50 0.82 3.28 -8.68
CA SER A 50 0.48 2.93 -10.07
C SER A 50 1.32 1.77 -10.63
N ASP A 51 2.36 1.36 -9.91
CA ASP A 51 3.28 0.28 -10.29
C ASP A 51 2.90 -1.05 -9.62
N GLU A 52 3.50 -2.16 -10.06
CA GLU A 52 3.28 -3.47 -9.43
C GLU A 52 3.67 -3.46 -7.94
N VAL A 53 2.87 -4.16 -7.14
CA VAL A 53 3.04 -4.20 -5.68
C VAL A 53 4.28 -5.02 -5.33
N SER A 54 5.20 -4.42 -4.60
CA SER A 54 6.44 -5.06 -4.15
C SER A 54 6.76 -4.69 -2.70
N ASP A 55 7.78 -5.33 -2.11
CA ASP A 55 8.28 -4.98 -0.78
C ASP A 55 8.66 -3.50 -0.65
N GLY A 56 9.10 -2.87 -1.74
CA GLY A 56 9.44 -1.45 -1.79
C GLY A 56 8.22 -0.52 -1.72
N THR A 57 7.04 -1.01 -2.11
CA THR A 57 5.80 -0.23 -2.10
C THR A 57 5.40 0.16 -0.67
N PHE A 58 5.71 -0.67 0.32
CA PHE A 58 5.22 -0.50 1.69
C PHE A 58 6.12 0.33 2.62
N ILE A 59 7.11 1.06 2.09
CA ILE A 59 8.03 1.85 2.90
C ILE A 59 7.28 2.96 3.64
N ASN A 60 7.31 2.90 4.98
CA ASN A 60 6.56 3.77 5.90
C ASN A 60 5.03 3.71 5.72
N CYS A 61 4.52 2.73 4.98
CA CYS A 61 3.10 2.49 4.79
C CYS A 61 2.50 1.82 6.02
N ARG A 62 1.36 2.33 6.49
CA ARG A 62 0.59 1.75 7.58
C ARG A 62 -0.72 1.15 7.09
N VAL A 63 -1.33 1.75 6.07
CA VAL A 63 -2.56 1.23 5.45
C VAL A 63 -2.40 1.21 3.94
N PHE A 64 -2.60 0.03 3.34
CA PHE A 64 -2.70 -0.14 1.90
C PHE A 64 -4.16 -0.38 1.52
N ILE A 65 -4.68 0.37 0.54
CA ILE A 65 -6.08 0.35 0.13
C ILE A 65 -6.15 -0.14 -1.31
N ILE A 66 -6.90 -1.21 -1.57
CA ILE A 66 -7.15 -1.74 -2.92
C ILE A 66 -8.63 -1.52 -3.27
N PRO A 67 -8.94 -0.50 -4.08
CA PRO A 67 -10.32 -0.16 -4.38
C PRO A 67 -10.86 -0.78 -5.67
N SER A 68 -11.62 -1.88 -5.54
CA SER A 68 -12.26 -2.56 -6.68
C SER A 68 -11.23 -2.95 -7.77
N PRO A 69 -10.26 -3.83 -7.46
CA PRO A 69 -9.24 -4.25 -8.43
C PRO A 69 -9.90 -4.95 -9.63
N ARG A 70 -9.48 -4.58 -10.85
CA ARG A 70 -10.06 -5.12 -12.11
C ARG A 70 -9.13 -6.08 -12.84
N ALA A 71 -7.91 -6.23 -12.36
CA ALA A 71 -6.94 -7.19 -12.86
C ALA A 71 -6.50 -8.14 -11.74
N LYS A 72 -5.98 -9.30 -12.15
CA LYS A 72 -5.48 -10.31 -11.21
C LYS A 72 -4.14 -9.86 -10.64
N PHE A 73 -3.92 -10.22 -9.37
CA PHE A 73 -2.60 -10.16 -8.75
C PHE A 73 -1.78 -11.40 -9.14
N ASN A 74 -0.49 -11.21 -9.33
CA ASN A 74 0.46 -12.30 -9.53
C ASN A 74 0.91 -12.87 -8.16
N GLN A 75 1.69 -13.94 -8.17
CA GLN A 75 2.13 -14.60 -6.94
C GLN A 75 3.06 -13.70 -6.11
N GLU A 76 3.96 -12.96 -6.76
CA GLU A 76 4.94 -12.08 -6.10
C GLU A 76 4.26 -10.93 -5.35
N GLU A 77 3.24 -10.32 -5.94
CA GLU A 77 2.42 -9.27 -5.33
C GLU A 77 1.66 -9.80 -4.11
N ILE A 78 1.09 -11.02 -4.21
CA ILE A 78 0.40 -11.66 -3.09
C ILE A 78 1.37 -11.94 -1.95
N ASP A 79 2.58 -12.39 -2.25
CA ASP A 79 3.60 -12.65 -1.23
C ASP A 79 4.08 -11.35 -0.57
N ALA A 80 4.23 -10.26 -1.33
CA ALA A 80 4.51 -8.94 -0.78
C ALA A 80 3.39 -8.43 0.14
N LEU A 81 2.12 -8.59 -0.25
CA LEU A 81 0.96 -8.23 0.58
C LEU A 81 0.89 -9.06 1.88
N ARG A 82 1.20 -10.35 1.82
CA ARG A 82 1.26 -11.23 3.00
C ARG A 82 2.36 -10.80 3.96
N LYS A 83 3.54 -10.46 3.43
CA LYS A 83 4.66 -9.95 4.21
C LYS A 83 4.29 -8.64 4.90
N PHE A 84 3.68 -7.71 4.17
CA PHE A 84 3.20 -6.43 4.71
C PHE A 84 2.22 -6.62 5.89
N LEU A 85 1.27 -7.56 5.78
CA LEU A 85 0.36 -7.91 6.87
C LEU A 85 1.10 -8.50 8.08
N THR A 86 2.07 -9.39 7.83
CA THR A 86 2.88 -10.02 8.88
C THR A 86 3.75 -9.02 9.62
N ASP A 87 4.21 -7.97 8.91
CA ASP A 87 5.02 -6.88 9.46
C ASP A 87 4.18 -5.84 10.25
N GLY A 88 2.85 -6.05 10.34
CA GLY A 88 1.93 -5.22 11.12
C GLY A 88 1.25 -4.11 10.32
N GLY A 89 1.38 -4.13 8.99
CA GLY A 89 0.60 -3.28 8.09
C GLY A 89 -0.87 -3.67 8.05
N ALA A 90 -1.74 -2.73 7.68
CA ALA A 90 -3.16 -2.97 7.50
C ALA A 90 -3.55 -2.93 6.01
N LEU A 91 -4.32 -3.93 5.57
CA LEU A 91 -4.84 -4.01 4.21
C LEU A 91 -6.35 -3.77 4.22
N MET A 92 -6.83 -2.87 3.37
CA MET A 92 -8.25 -2.63 3.13
C MET A 92 -8.58 -2.95 1.68
N ILE A 93 -9.53 -3.87 1.47
CA ILE A 93 -9.98 -4.27 0.14
C ILE A 93 -11.45 -3.89 0.01
N MET A 94 -11.80 -3.23 -1.10
CA MET A 94 -13.18 -2.92 -1.46
C MET A 94 -13.54 -3.68 -2.74
N MET A 95 -14.73 -4.26 -2.76
CA MET A 95 -15.30 -5.04 -3.87
C MET A 95 -16.25 -4.19 -4.71
#